data_AF-A0A9P4S207-F1
#
_entry.id   AF-A0A9P4S207-F1
#
_cell.length_a   1.000
_cell.length_b   1.000
_cell.length_c   1.000
_cell.angle_alpha   90.00
_cell.angle_beta   90.00
_cell.angle_gamma   90.00
#
_symmetry.space_group_name_H-M   'P 1'
#
loop_
_entity.id
_entity.type
_entity.pdbx_description
1 polymer ?
#
loop_
_entity_poly.entity_id
_entity_poly.type
_entity_poly.pdbx_seq_one_letter_code
_entity_poly.pdbx_strand_id
1 'polypeptide(L)'
;FNRPGRGNHVCSPEQNHGYDWGNLPTGPFNHYGGSDFSGFSCGNRFGRRDDLSKRTFQPRCITGKITQNDNGPRISCGSKPDFSIDEFELSVDLDNVEVELHYGMADGSVCRQTTNCQRGGTVVKNRQCGGAKT
;
A
#
# COMPACT_ATOMS: atom_id res chain seq x y z
N PHE A 1 3.52 28.21 -25.26
CA PHE A 1 3.63 27.56 -23.94
C PHE A 1 2.42 26.67 -23.73
N ASN A 2 2.54 25.37 -24.02
CA ASN A 2 1.50 24.41 -23.71
C ASN A 2 1.63 24.07 -22.22
N ARG A 3 0.68 24.52 -21.39
CA ARG A 3 0.64 24.08 -19.99
C ARG A 3 0.38 22.57 -20.02
N PRO A 4 1.16 21.72 -19.33
CA PRO A 4 0.78 20.33 -19.18
C PRO A 4 -0.58 20.32 -18.49
N GLY A 5 -1.63 20.03 -19.25
CA GLY A 5 -2.97 19.88 -18.70
C GLY A 5 -2.88 18.85 -17.60
N ARG A 6 -3.43 19.17 -16.42
CA ARG A 6 -3.59 18.21 -15.32
C ARG A 6 -4.22 16.97 -15.95
N GLY A 7 -3.47 15.88 -16.02
CA GLY A 7 -4.01 14.60 -16.47
C GLY A 7 -5.24 14.33 -15.62
N ASN A 8 -6.34 13.91 -16.24
CA ASN A 8 -7.47 13.42 -15.46
C ASN A 8 -6.98 12.20 -14.69
N HIS A 9 -6.54 12.40 -13.44
CA HIS A 9 -6.23 11.31 -12.53
C HIS A 9 -7.54 10.60 -12.25
N VAL A 10 -7.82 9.52 -13.00
CA VAL A 10 -9.01 8.69 -12.81
C VAL A 10 -8.76 7.74 -11.63
N CYS A 11 -8.73 8.33 -10.44
CA CYS A 11 -8.73 7.61 -9.18
C CYS A 11 -10.13 7.05 -8.92
N SER A 12 -10.23 5.80 -8.47
CA SER A 12 -11.44 5.33 -7.81
C SER A 12 -11.69 6.16 -6.53
N PRO A 13 -12.92 6.18 -5.98
CA PRO A 13 -13.19 6.81 -4.69
C PRO A 13 -12.24 6.33 -3.59
N GLU A 14 -11.92 5.04 -3.58
CA GLU A 14 -10.99 4.42 -2.64
C GLU A 14 -9.54 4.87 -2.88
N GLN A 15 -9.13 5.11 -4.12
CA GLN A 15 -7.81 5.65 -4.44
C GLN A 15 -7.67 7.12 -4.02
N ASN A 16 -8.76 7.90 -4.01
CA ASN A 16 -8.73 9.32 -3.65
C ASN A 16 -8.84 9.57 -2.14
N HIS A 17 -9.68 8.78 -1.45
CA HIS A 17 -9.90 8.93 0.00
C HIS A 17 -9.07 7.96 0.85
N GLY A 18 -8.36 7.02 0.22
CA GLY A 18 -7.70 5.90 0.88
C GLY A 18 -8.60 4.66 0.95
N TYR A 19 -7.97 3.49 0.86
CA TYR A 19 -8.67 2.21 0.99
C TYR A 19 -9.17 2.04 2.44
N ASP A 20 -10.46 1.75 2.63
CA ASP A 20 -11.07 1.54 3.96
C ASP A 20 -11.22 0.07 4.37
N TRP A 21 -11.09 -0.84 3.39
CA TRP A 21 -11.25 -2.29 3.51
C TRP A 21 -12.60 -2.75 4.12
N GLY A 22 -13.53 -1.84 4.37
CA GLY A 22 -14.74 -2.09 5.17
C GLY A 22 -15.71 -3.04 4.47
N ASN A 23 -15.76 -2.93 3.13
CA ASN A 23 -16.62 -3.73 2.25
C ASN A 23 -15.96 -5.01 1.75
N LEU A 24 -14.69 -5.25 2.09
CA LEU A 24 -13.97 -6.44 1.66
C LEU A 24 -14.19 -7.58 2.67
N PRO A 25 -14.66 -8.78 2.27
CA PRO A 25 -14.77 -9.90 3.20
C PRO A 25 -13.41 -10.30 3.79
N THR A 26 -13.39 -10.86 5.00
CA THR A 26 -12.15 -11.38 5.59
C THR A 26 -11.65 -12.58 4.79
N GLY A 27 -10.35 -12.65 4.54
CA GLY A 27 -9.71 -13.70 3.76
C GLY A 27 -8.88 -13.18 2.58
N PRO A 28 -8.31 -14.09 1.77
CA PRO A 28 -7.51 -13.74 0.62
C PRO A 28 -8.35 -13.02 -0.42
N PHE A 29 -7.76 -12.02 -1.07
CA PHE A 29 -8.37 -11.27 -2.15
C PHE A 29 -7.30 -10.87 -3.16
N ASN A 30 -7.73 -10.58 -4.37
CA ASN A 30 -6.83 -10.25 -5.48
C ASN A 30 -7.17 -8.93 -6.18
N HIS A 31 -8.32 -8.32 -5.88
CA HIS A 31 -8.74 -7.05 -6.47
C HIS A 31 -9.63 -6.27 -5.50
N TYR A 32 -9.36 -4.98 -5.33
CA TYR A 32 -10.17 -4.08 -4.50
C TYR A 32 -9.98 -2.62 -4.90
N GLY A 33 -11.08 -1.85 -4.94
CA GLY A 33 -11.05 -0.41 -5.24
C GLY A 33 -10.27 -0.03 -6.51
N GLY A 34 -10.31 -0.87 -7.54
CA GLY A 34 -9.64 -0.63 -8.83
C GLY A 34 -8.13 -0.88 -8.85
N SER A 35 -7.61 -1.62 -7.87
CA SER A 35 -6.23 -2.13 -7.86
C SER A 35 -6.23 -3.65 -7.66
N ASP A 36 -5.23 -4.30 -8.23
CA ASP A 36 -4.92 -5.70 -8.05
C ASP A 36 -3.95 -5.87 -6.88
N PHE A 37 -4.19 -6.91 -6.08
CA PHE A 37 -3.41 -7.23 -4.90
C PHE A 37 -2.94 -8.69 -4.99
N SER A 38 -1.71 -8.94 -4.56
CA SER A 38 -1.14 -10.29 -4.49
C SER A 38 -0.44 -10.49 -3.14
N GLY A 39 -0.58 -11.68 -2.55
CA GLY A 39 0.01 -12.00 -1.25
C GLY A 39 -0.66 -11.31 -0.05
N PHE A 40 -1.83 -10.70 -0.25
CA PHE A 40 -2.60 -10.04 0.80
C PHE A 40 -3.86 -10.82 1.20
N SER A 41 -4.19 -10.74 2.48
CA SER A 41 -5.45 -11.20 3.06
C SER A 41 -6.08 -10.07 3.87
N CYS A 42 -7.36 -9.82 3.66
CA CYS A 42 -8.13 -8.87 4.44
C CYS A 42 -8.40 -9.48 5.82
N GLY A 43 -8.04 -8.75 6.86
CA GLY A 43 -8.28 -9.13 8.24
C GLY A 43 -9.00 -8.02 9.00
N ASN A 44 -9.63 -8.42 10.09
CA ASN A 44 -9.84 -7.48 11.19
C ASN A 44 -8.48 -7.32 11.87
N ARG A 45 -8.21 -6.13 12.44
CA ARG A 45 -6.99 -5.90 13.22
C ARG A 45 -6.65 -7.10 14.10
N PHE A 46 -5.42 -7.58 14.00
CA PHE A 46 -4.90 -8.58 14.92
C PHE A 46 -4.91 -7.97 16.33
N GLY A 47 -5.68 -8.57 17.24
CA GLY A 47 -5.66 -8.24 18.67
C GLY A 47 -6.96 -7.67 19.25
N ARG A 48 -7.60 -8.46 20.14
CA ARG A 48 -8.54 -7.95 21.14
C ARG A 48 -7.75 -7.06 22.10
N ARG A 49 -7.85 -5.73 21.97
CA ARG A 49 -6.95 -4.73 22.59
C ARG A 49 -5.52 -4.88 22.08
N ASP A 50 -5.16 -4.12 21.06
CA ASP A 50 -3.75 -3.97 20.73
C ASP A 50 -3.35 -2.49 20.83
N ASP A 51 -2.51 -2.19 21.83
CA ASP A 51 -1.81 -0.91 22.02
C ASP A 51 -0.80 -0.62 20.88
N LEU A 52 -0.66 -1.57 19.94
CA LEU A 52 0.38 -1.63 18.94
C LEU A 52 0.00 -1.03 17.58
N SER A 53 -1.16 -0.40 17.43
CA SER A 53 -1.43 0.41 16.23
C SER A 53 -1.75 1.84 16.64
N LYS A 54 -1.12 2.82 15.99
CA LYS A 54 -1.48 4.23 16.16
C LYS A 54 -3.00 4.35 16.09
N ARG A 55 -3.58 5.07 17.07
CA ARG A 55 -5.04 5.28 17.19
C ARG A 55 -5.69 5.83 15.90
N THR A 56 -4.90 6.34 14.96
CA THR A 56 -5.33 6.89 13.67
C THR A 56 -5.53 5.86 12.57
N PHE A 57 -5.02 4.63 12.69
CA PHE A 57 -5.16 3.64 11.62
C PHE A 57 -6.62 3.17 11.52
N GLN A 58 -6.97 2.43 10.48
CA GLN A 58 -8.33 1.90 10.28
C GLN A 58 -8.58 0.57 11.01
N PRO A 59 -9.83 0.23 11.40
CA PRO A 59 -10.16 -1.01 12.13
C PRO A 59 -10.06 -2.29 11.27
N ARG A 60 -10.10 -2.15 9.95
CA ARG A 60 -9.81 -3.20 8.99
C ARG A 60 -8.45 -2.94 8.34
N CYS A 61 -7.74 -4.01 7.99
CA CYS A 61 -6.44 -3.91 7.35
C CYS A 61 -6.21 -5.09 6.41
N ILE A 62 -5.29 -4.91 5.48
CA ILE A 62 -4.74 -6.00 4.68
C ILE A 62 -3.41 -6.43 5.27
N THR A 63 -3.15 -7.71 5.20
CA THR A 63 -2.03 -8.35 5.88
C THR A 63 -1.33 -9.25 4.88
N GLY A 64 -0.02 -9.20 4.88
CA GLY A 64 0.83 -9.99 3.98
C GLY A 64 2.10 -10.38 4.71
N LYS A 65 2.73 -11.47 4.28
CA LYS A 65 3.95 -11.96 4.88
C LYS A 65 5.14 -11.53 4.01
N ILE A 66 6.11 -10.88 4.62
CA ILE A 66 7.38 -10.55 3.97
C ILE A 66 8.42 -11.54 4.48
N THR A 67 9.15 -12.19 3.57
CA THR A 67 10.27 -13.07 3.90
C THR A 67 11.46 -12.74 3.01
N GLN A 68 12.68 -13.05 3.46
CA GLN A 68 13.90 -12.68 2.74
C GLN A 68 14.04 -13.33 1.35
N ASN A 69 13.33 -14.42 1.09
CA ASN A 69 13.44 -15.22 -0.14
C ASN A 69 12.20 -15.13 -1.05
N ASP A 70 11.24 -14.25 -0.73
CA ASP A 70 10.01 -14.08 -1.51
C ASP A 70 9.88 -12.62 -1.96
N ASN A 71 9.22 -12.39 -3.09
CA ASN A 71 8.96 -11.04 -3.61
C ASN A 71 7.94 -10.27 -2.77
N GLY A 72 7.40 -10.90 -1.72
CA GLY A 72 6.48 -10.30 -0.79
C GLY A 72 5.12 -9.97 -1.42
N PRO A 73 4.27 -9.26 -0.68
CA PRO A 73 2.97 -8.86 -1.18
C PRO A 73 3.09 -7.67 -2.16
N ARG A 74 2.20 -7.60 -3.16
CA ARG A 74 2.27 -6.64 -4.26
C ARG A 74 0.94 -5.95 -4.50
N ILE A 75 1.00 -4.67 -4.89
CA ILE A 75 -0.15 -3.86 -5.29
C ILE A 75 0.11 -3.37 -6.72
N SER A 76 -0.85 -3.49 -7.62
CA SER A 76 -0.73 -2.97 -8.99
C SER A 76 -2.03 -2.34 -9.43
N CYS A 77 -1.97 -1.29 -10.24
CA CYS A 77 -3.18 -0.58 -10.72
C CYS A 77 -3.77 -1.16 -12.01
N GLY A 78 -3.49 -2.43 -12.31
CA GLY A 78 -3.92 -3.09 -13.55
C GLY A 78 -3.52 -2.30 -14.80
N SER A 79 -4.49 -2.02 -15.68
CA SER A 79 -4.27 -1.33 -16.96
C SER A 79 -4.27 0.20 -16.89
N LYS A 80 -4.39 0.81 -15.70
CA LYS A 80 -4.43 2.27 -15.58
C LYS A 80 -3.03 2.87 -15.75
N PRO A 81 -2.86 3.92 -16.58
CA PRO A 81 -1.55 4.48 -16.89
C PRO A 81 -0.95 5.32 -15.74
N ASP A 82 -1.80 5.96 -14.93
CA ASP A 82 -1.40 6.91 -13.90
C ASP A 82 -1.86 6.44 -12.52
N PHE A 83 -0.96 5.77 -11.81
CA PHE A 83 -1.15 5.39 -10.41
C PHE A 83 0.06 5.89 -9.61
N SER A 84 -0.18 6.24 -8.36
CA SER A 84 0.86 6.47 -7.39
C SER A 84 0.23 6.33 -6.02
N ILE A 85 0.91 5.62 -5.13
CA ILE A 85 0.51 5.57 -3.73
C ILE A 85 1.29 6.66 -3.03
N ASP A 86 0.59 7.66 -2.47
CA ASP A 86 1.21 8.79 -1.77
C ASP A 86 1.68 8.41 -0.37
N GLU A 87 0.95 7.54 0.33
CA GLU A 87 1.18 7.21 1.72
C GLU A 87 0.77 5.76 2.04
N PHE A 88 1.56 5.11 2.89
CA PHE A 88 1.25 3.82 3.48
C PHE A 88 1.20 3.93 4.99
N GLU A 89 0.16 3.36 5.59
CA GLU A 89 0.09 3.08 7.03
C GLU A 89 0.51 1.63 7.26
N LEU A 90 1.78 1.40 7.61
CA LEU A 90 2.36 0.07 7.76
C LEU A 90 2.58 -0.27 9.23
N SER A 91 2.22 -1.48 9.64
CA SER A 91 2.59 -2.06 10.92
C SER A 91 3.25 -3.42 10.69
N VAL A 92 4.16 -3.79 11.58
CA VAL A 92 5.00 -4.99 11.49
C VAL A 92 4.93 -5.76 12.80
N ASP A 93 5.24 -7.05 12.80
CA ASP A 93 5.14 -7.89 14.01
C ASP A 93 6.30 -7.69 15.00
N LEU A 94 7.36 -6.98 14.61
CA LEU A 94 8.56 -6.73 15.40
C LEU A 94 8.92 -5.24 15.38
N ASP A 95 9.62 -4.75 16.41
CA ASP A 95 10.13 -3.39 16.40
C ASP A 95 11.43 -3.27 15.60
N ASN A 96 11.62 -2.13 14.93
CA ASN A 96 12.78 -1.81 14.10
C ASN A 96 13.00 -2.77 12.92
N VAL A 97 11.94 -3.05 12.16
CA VAL A 97 12.01 -3.84 10.93
C VAL A 97 12.21 -2.92 9.73
N GLU A 98 13.28 -3.15 8.99
CA GLU A 98 13.51 -2.45 7.72
C GLU A 98 12.61 -3.05 6.62
N VAL A 99 11.75 -2.21 6.05
CA VAL A 99 10.85 -2.56 4.95
C VAL A 99 11.29 -1.81 3.70
N GLU A 100 11.54 -2.54 2.62
CA GLU A 100 11.85 -1.99 1.29
C GLU A 100 10.60 -2.03 0.42
N LEU A 101 10.16 -0.87 -0.06
CA LEU A 101 9.05 -0.72 -1.00
C LEU A 101 9.62 -0.61 -2.41
N HIS A 102 9.16 -1.48 -3.31
CA HIS A 102 9.59 -1.50 -4.71
C HIS A 102 8.46 -0.95 -5.58
N TYR A 103 8.72 0.15 -6.26
CA TYR A 103 7.77 0.82 -7.15
C TYR A 103 8.18 0.57 -8.60
N GLY A 104 7.34 -0.13 -9.35
CA GLY A 104 7.52 -0.42 -10.77
C GLY A 104 7.18 0.80 -11.61
N MET A 105 8.17 1.40 -12.26
CA MET A 105 8.02 2.63 -13.03
C MET A 105 7.57 2.34 -14.48
N ALA A 106 7.02 3.36 -15.15
CA ALA A 106 6.52 3.23 -16.53
C ALA A 106 7.61 2.89 -17.56
N ASP A 107 8.87 3.22 -17.27
CA ASP A 107 10.05 2.91 -18.09
C ASP A 107 10.61 1.49 -17.84
N GLY A 108 9.97 0.71 -16.95
CA GLY A 108 10.40 -0.63 -16.56
C GLY A 108 11.47 -0.64 -15.46
N SER A 109 11.92 0.52 -14.98
CA SER A 109 12.82 0.60 -13.82
C SER A 109 12.07 0.34 -12.51
N VAL A 110 12.83 0.05 -11.45
CA VAL A 110 12.29 -0.09 -10.09
C VAL A 110 12.84 1.03 -9.22
N CYS A 111 11.95 1.90 -8.74
CA CYS A 111 12.27 2.88 -7.72
C CYS A 111 12.11 2.23 -6.34
N ARG A 112 13.11 2.36 -5.47
CA ARG A 112 13.14 1.67 -4.16
C ARG A 112 13.10 2.69 -3.04
N GLN A 113 12.28 2.44 -2.04
CA GLN A 113 12.22 3.24 -0.82
C GLN A 113 12.34 2.32 0.39
N THR A 114 13.37 2.53 1.19
CA THR A 114 13.57 1.78 2.42
C THR A 114 13.12 2.61 3.62
N THR A 115 12.41 1.99 4.56
CA THR A 115 11.91 2.66 5.75
C THR A 115 11.95 1.73 6.96
N ASN A 116 12.28 2.28 8.12
CA ASN A 116 12.24 1.53 9.36
C ASN A 116 10.81 1.54 9.92
N CYS A 117 10.19 0.38 10.03
CA CYS A 117 8.84 0.17 10.54
C CYS A 117 8.88 -0.35 11.98
N GLN A 118 7.93 0.12 12.77
CA GLN A 118 7.76 -0.29 14.16
C GLN A 118 6.44 -1.01 14.34
N ARG A 119 6.34 -1.80 15.42
CA ARG A 119 5.13 -2.55 15.73
C ARG A 119 3.94 -1.61 15.84
N GLY A 120 4.14 -0.47 16.51
CA GLY A 120 3.21 0.65 16.71
C GLY A 120 2.56 1.25 15.45
N GLY A 121 3.06 0.92 14.26
CA GLY A 121 2.64 1.52 13.01
C GLY A 121 3.49 2.72 12.59
N THR A 122 3.82 2.76 11.32
CA THR A 122 4.69 3.75 10.67
C THR A 122 3.96 4.31 9.46
N VAL A 123 3.96 5.63 9.33
CA VAL A 123 3.39 6.32 8.17
C VAL A 123 4.52 6.56 7.19
N VAL A 124 4.47 5.91 6.04
CA VAL A 124 5.49 5.95 5.00
C VAL A 124 4.97 6.77 3.84
N LYS A 125 5.54 7.95 3.63
CA LYS A 125 5.18 8.83 2.50
C LYS A 125 6.06 8.48 1.30
N ASN A 126 5.42 8.21 0.16
CA ASN A 126 6.11 8.09 -1.12
C ASN A 126 6.47 9.49 -1.62
N ARG A 127 7.73 9.89 -1.44
CA ARG A 127 8.22 11.21 -1.87
C ARG A 127 9.12 11.15 -3.10
N GLN A 128 9.51 9.94 -3.52
CA GLN A 128 10.60 9.75 -4.49
C GLN A 128 10.18 8.91 -5.72
N CYS A 129 9.06 8.19 -5.64
CA CYS A 129 8.63 7.24 -6.68
C CYS A 129 7.21 7.59 -7.19
N GLY A 130 7.01 8.85 -7.60
CA GLY A 130 5.75 9.33 -8.18
C GLY A 130 5.52 8.78 -9.61
N GLY A 131 4.30 8.36 -9.94
CA GLY A 131 3.95 7.83 -11.26
C GLY A 131 4.28 6.34 -11.48
N ALA A 132 4.45 5.58 -10.40
CA ALA A 132 4.67 4.15 -10.43
C ALA A 132 3.39 3.35 -10.80
N LYS A 133 3.52 2.36 -11.66
CA LYS A 133 2.40 1.49 -12.08
C LYS A 133 2.14 0.34 -11.12
N THR A 134 3.16 -0.13 -10.39
CA THR A 134 3.08 -1.28 -9.49
C THR A 134 4.00 -1.15 -8.29
#